data_AF-A0A8R2NTD5-F1
#
_entry.id   AF-A0A8R2NTD5-F1
#
_cell.length_a   1.000
_cell.length_b   1.000
_cell.length_c   1.000
_cell.angle_alpha   90.00
_cell.angle_beta   90.00
_cell.angle_gamma   90.00
#
_symmetry.space_group_name_H-M   'P 1'
#
loop_
_entity.id
_entity.type
_entity.pdbx_description
1 polymer ?
#
loop_
_entity_poly.entity_id
_entity_poly.type
_entity_poly.pdbx_seq_one_letter_code
_entity_poly.pdbx_strand_id
1 'polypeptide(L)'
;MQEKMYEKLCDHTTSVNTGEDMFENVLMCIDNDECLNEMEEKLVSDMSHRKKVIKELARLRGQTLSETVRKIMQALFTDDLLTKYSYIGFKGKKNFSTLQICSIIFESIRQMKPFSAVPNVEVEKPLKNWMAQASNRIKKTVEKKVLTSDTNSI
;
A
#
# COMPACT_ATOMS: atom_id res chain seq x y z
N MET A 1 38.12 9.94 32.23
CA MET A 1 36.79 9.56 32.73
C MET A 1 35.85 9.56 31.52
N GLN A 2 35.52 8.36 31.02
CA GLN A 2 34.49 7.95 30.03
C GLN A 2 34.29 8.83 28.77
N GLU A 3 34.68 8.37 27.58
CA GLU A 3 33.94 7.44 26.69
C GLU A 3 32.49 7.87 26.37
N LYS A 4 32.25 8.08 25.05
CA LYS A 4 31.17 7.52 24.19
C LYS A 4 30.78 8.54 23.11
N MET A 5 30.48 8.21 21.86
CA MET A 5 30.69 7.07 20.94
C MET A 5 29.93 7.47 19.65
N TYR A 6 30.53 7.17 18.47
CA TYR A 6 29.99 7.23 17.08
C TYR A 6 29.68 8.61 16.45
N GLU A 7 30.44 9.13 15.46
CA GLU A 7 30.59 8.71 14.03
C GLU A 7 29.31 9.03 13.23
N LYS A 8 29.10 10.24 12.69
CA LYS A 8 29.65 10.93 11.49
C LYS A 8 29.57 10.14 10.16
N LEU A 9 28.92 10.81 9.19
CA LEU A 9 28.83 10.61 7.72
C LEU A 9 27.59 9.80 7.28
N CYS A 10 26.62 10.36 6.57
CA CYS A 10 26.73 11.16 5.34
C CYS A 10 25.66 12.28 5.30
N ASP A 11 26.13 13.53 5.22
CA ASP A 11 25.35 14.66 4.72
C ASP A 11 25.20 14.53 3.20
N HIS A 12 23.96 14.61 2.70
CA HIS A 12 23.66 15.45 1.53
C HIS A 12 22.31 16.14 1.78
N THR A 13 22.42 17.45 1.95
CA THR A 13 21.34 18.41 2.12
C THR A 13 20.54 18.59 0.82
N THR A 14 19.21 18.63 0.92
CA THR A 14 18.37 19.67 0.31
C THR A 14 17.09 19.80 1.12
N SER A 15 16.98 20.92 1.82
CA SER A 15 15.81 21.35 2.60
C SER A 15 14.78 21.99 1.68
N VAL A 16 13.54 21.49 1.70
CA VAL A 16 12.32 22.31 1.57
C VAL A 16 11.24 21.73 2.49
N ASN A 17 10.70 22.61 3.34
CA ASN A 17 9.88 22.35 4.51
C ASN A 17 8.38 22.02 4.24
N THR A 18 7.78 21.46 5.31
CA THR A 18 6.35 21.40 5.70
C THR A 18 5.44 20.36 5.04
N GLY A 19 5.36 19.18 5.66
CA GLY A 19 4.25 18.24 5.47
C GLY A 19 4.49 16.78 5.88
N GLU A 20 5.69 16.42 6.34
CA GLU A 20 6.15 15.03 6.28
C GLU A 20 5.79 14.14 7.47
N ASP A 21 5.29 14.68 8.58
CA ASP A 21 4.96 13.86 9.78
C ASP A 21 3.53 13.27 9.81
N MET A 22 2.73 13.47 8.74
CA MET A 22 1.32 13.05 8.71
C MET A 22 1.07 11.82 7.81
N PHE A 23 2.05 11.45 6.97
CA PHE A 23 1.90 10.39 5.97
C PHE A 23 2.04 8.99 6.58
N GLU A 24 2.98 8.82 7.52
CA GLU A 24 3.27 7.52 8.13
C GLU A 24 2.14 7.02 9.05
N ASN A 25 1.36 7.92 9.66
CA ASN A 25 0.28 7.55 10.57
C ASN A 25 -1.07 7.19 9.89
N VAL A 26 -1.16 7.24 8.55
CA VAL A 26 -2.45 7.06 7.83
C VAL A 26 -2.43 5.87 6.88
N LEU A 27 -1.28 5.54 6.32
CA LEU A 27 -1.13 4.42 5.38
C LEU A 27 -0.75 3.17 6.16
N MET A 28 -1.76 2.60 6.82
CA MET A 28 -1.62 1.35 7.55
C MET A 28 -1.32 0.24 6.55
N CYS A 29 -0.16 -0.40 6.67
CA CYS A 29 0.12 -1.70 6.05
C CYS A 29 -0.78 -2.74 6.70
N ILE A 30 -2.04 -2.83 6.27
CA ILE A 30 -3.01 -3.75 6.84
C ILE A 30 -2.51 -5.17 6.56
N ASP A 31 -2.20 -5.90 7.63
CA ASP A 31 -1.54 -7.19 7.56
C ASP A 31 -2.44 -8.35 7.99
N ASN A 32 -3.56 -8.06 8.64
CA ASN A 32 -4.50 -9.03 9.15
C ASN A 32 -5.96 -8.57 8.99
N ASP A 33 -6.88 -9.49 9.23
CA ASP A 33 -8.32 -9.27 9.03
C ASP A 33 -8.94 -8.35 10.10
N GLU A 34 -8.37 -8.29 11.30
CA GLU A 34 -8.85 -7.41 12.39
C GLU A 34 -8.56 -5.94 12.06
N CYS A 35 -7.31 -5.61 11.70
CA CYS A 35 -6.96 -4.27 11.24
C CYS A 35 -7.75 -3.84 10.00
N LEU A 36 -8.07 -4.79 9.11
CA LEU A 36 -8.91 -4.51 7.95
C LEU A 36 -10.34 -4.12 8.40
N ASN A 37 -10.92 -4.87 9.33
CA ASN A 37 -12.27 -4.58 9.83
C ASN A 37 -12.33 -3.23 10.57
N GLU A 38 -11.33 -2.91 11.39
CA GLU A 38 -11.21 -1.61 12.05
C GLU A 38 -11.16 -0.46 11.03
N MET A 39 -10.36 -0.64 9.97
CA MET A 39 -10.27 0.33 8.88
C MET A 39 -11.61 0.48 8.16
N GLU A 40 -12.30 -0.63 7.86
CA GLU A 40 -13.61 -0.62 7.22
C GLU A 40 -14.66 0.12 8.07
N GLU A 41 -14.70 -0.14 9.38
CA GLU A 41 -15.60 0.56 10.31
C GLU A 41 -15.28 2.06 10.37
N LYS A 42 -14.00 2.42 10.43
CA LYS A 42 -13.56 3.82 10.47
C LYS A 42 -13.86 4.58 9.18
N LEU A 43 -13.74 3.92 8.03
CA LEU A 43 -14.08 4.49 6.72
C LEU A 43 -15.58 4.76 6.54
N VAL A 44 -16.43 4.06 7.29
CA VAL A 44 -17.89 4.26 7.32
C VAL A 44 -18.29 5.29 8.36
N SER A 45 -17.73 5.21 9.56
CA SER A 45 -18.14 6.03 10.71
C SER A 45 -17.55 7.45 10.68
N ASP A 46 -16.34 7.64 10.13
CA ASP A 46 -15.65 8.93 10.10
C ASP A 46 -15.38 9.42 8.67
N MET A 47 -16.25 10.32 8.21
CA MET A 47 -16.14 10.96 6.89
C MET A 47 -14.92 11.87 6.74
N SER A 48 -14.42 12.45 7.84
CA SER A 48 -13.20 13.27 7.81
C SER A 48 -11.98 12.38 7.57
N HIS A 49 -11.91 11.27 8.30
CA HIS A 49 -10.89 10.23 8.09
C HIS A 49 -10.97 9.67 6.67
N ARG A 50 -12.16 9.33 6.18
CA ARG A 50 -12.38 8.87 4.80
C ARG A 50 -11.77 9.83 3.77
N LYS A 51 -12.11 11.12 3.85
CA LYS A 51 -11.58 12.16 2.95
C LYS A 51 -10.06 12.29 3.05
N LYS A 52 -9.52 12.18 4.25
CA LYS A 52 -8.07 12.20 4.49
C LYS A 52 -7.39 11.03 3.79
N VAL A 53 -7.88 9.80 3.98
CA VAL A 53 -7.35 8.60 3.30
C VAL A 53 -7.41 8.78 1.78
N ILE A 54 -8.54 9.25 1.25
CA ILE A 54 -8.69 9.49 -0.19
C ILE A 54 -7.60 10.43 -0.71
N LYS A 55 -7.38 11.54 -0.01
CA LYS A 55 -6.38 12.56 -0.36
C LYS A 55 -4.95 12.04 -0.25
N GLU A 56 -4.63 11.25 0.78
CA GLU A 56 -3.30 10.68 0.95
C GLU A 56 -3.00 9.64 -0.13
N LEU A 57 -3.95 8.76 -0.45
CA LEU A 57 -3.80 7.82 -1.57
C LEU A 57 -3.68 8.54 -2.92
N ALA A 58 -4.36 9.68 -3.10
CA ALA A 58 -4.23 10.50 -4.30
C ALA A 58 -2.80 11.03 -4.51
N ARG A 59 -2.00 11.16 -3.44
CA ARG A 59 -0.59 11.57 -3.51
C ARG A 59 0.33 10.47 -4.04
N LEU A 60 -0.07 9.20 -3.95
CA LEU A 60 0.67 8.03 -4.45
C LEU A 60 0.63 7.85 -5.99
N ARG A 61 0.27 8.91 -6.71
CA ARG A 61 0.19 8.93 -8.17
C ARG A 61 1.53 8.49 -8.79
N GLY A 62 1.47 7.49 -9.66
CA GLY A 62 2.57 7.09 -10.55
C GLY A 62 2.50 7.80 -11.90
N GLN A 63 3.41 7.45 -12.81
CA GLN A 63 3.36 7.92 -14.21
C GLN A 63 2.24 7.23 -14.98
N THR A 64 1.93 5.99 -14.64
CA THR A 64 0.87 5.19 -15.28
C THR A 64 -0.22 4.81 -14.28
N LEU A 65 -1.39 4.43 -14.80
CA LEU A 65 -2.48 3.92 -13.97
C LEU A 65 -2.07 2.64 -13.23
N SER A 66 -1.41 1.71 -13.92
CA SER A 66 -0.91 0.46 -13.34
C SER A 66 0.09 0.71 -12.20
N GLU A 67 1.01 1.66 -12.39
CA GLU A 67 1.97 2.05 -11.35
C GLU A 67 1.27 2.70 -10.15
N THR A 68 0.28 3.56 -10.41
CA THR A 68 -0.53 4.22 -9.37
C THR A 68 -1.27 3.21 -8.52
N VAL A 69 -2.00 2.29 -9.15
CA VAL A 69 -2.73 1.22 -8.46
C VAL A 69 -1.77 0.37 -7.65
N ARG A 70 -0.62 0.01 -8.23
CA ARG A 70 0.43 -0.71 -7.51
C ARG A 70 0.89 0.05 -6.25
N LYS A 71 1.23 1.33 -6.35
CA LYS A 71 1.71 2.14 -5.22
C LYS A 71 0.68 2.21 -4.11
N ILE A 72 -0.59 2.44 -4.46
CA ILE A 72 -1.71 2.44 -3.51
C ILE A 72 -1.82 1.07 -2.81
N MET A 73 -1.83 -0.03 -3.57
CA MET A 73 -1.98 -1.36 -2.98
C MET A 73 -0.79 -1.75 -2.09
N GLN A 74 0.43 -1.32 -2.44
CA GLN A 74 1.62 -1.53 -1.61
C GLN A 74 1.57 -0.75 -0.29
N ALA A 75 0.96 0.41 -0.29
CA ALA A 75 0.86 1.25 0.90
C ALA A 75 -0.27 0.79 1.84
N LEU A 76 -1.29 0.11 1.32
CA LEU A 76 -2.46 -0.31 2.08
C LEU A 76 -2.38 -1.73 2.65
N PHE A 77 -1.70 -2.67 1.98
CA PHE A 77 -1.83 -4.08 2.32
C PHE A 77 -0.51 -4.83 2.25
N THR A 78 -0.33 -5.78 3.16
CA THR A 78 0.72 -6.80 3.00
C THR A 78 0.31 -7.85 1.98
N ASP A 79 1.32 -8.50 1.39
CA ASP A 79 1.06 -9.61 0.47
C ASP A 79 0.38 -10.78 1.19
N ASP A 80 0.70 -11.02 2.47
CA ASP A 80 0.09 -12.06 3.30
C ASP A 80 -1.44 -11.88 3.39
N LEU A 81 -1.91 -10.67 3.69
CA LEU A 81 -3.33 -10.37 3.68
C LEU A 81 -3.92 -10.57 2.28
N LEU A 82 -3.28 -10.01 1.25
CA LEU A 82 -3.78 -10.09 -0.13
C LEU A 82 -3.92 -11.53 -0.64
N THR A 83 -3.15 -12.49 -0.12
CA THR A 83 -3.33 -13.91 -0.51
C THR A 83 -4.68 -14.48 -0.10
N LYS A 84 -5.29 -13.97 0.97
CA LYS A 84 -6.59 -14.43 1.50
C LYS A 84 -7.78 -13.86 0.73
N TYR A 85 -7.55 -12.84 -0.09
CA TYR A 85 -8.57 -12.12 -0.84
C TYR A 85 -8.44 -12.36 -2.35
N SER A 86 -9.54 -12.18 -3.04
CA SER A 86 -9.55 -11.96 -4.49
C SER A 86 -10.61 -10.95 -4.84
N TYR A 87 -10.52 -10.37 -6.03
CA TYR A 87 -11.42 -9.28 -6.40
C TYR A 87 -12.91 -9.65 -6.28
N ILE A 88 -13.30 -10.87 -6.68
CA ILE A 88 -14.71 -11.36 -6.63
C ILE A 88 -14.94 -12.53 -5.66
N GLY A 89 -13.96 -12.92 -4.84
CA GLY A 89 -14.09 -14.08 -3.95
C GLY A 89 -13.93 -15.45 -4.63
N PHE A 90 -13.01 -15.56 -5.59
CA PHE A 90 -12.72 -16.80 -6.31
C PHE A 90 -11.98 -17.83 -5.45
N LYS A 91 -12.31 -19.13 -5.63
CA LYS A 91 -11.66 -20.28 -4.96
C LYS A 91 -11.66 -20.20 -3.43
N GLY A 92 -12.79 -19.79 -2.83
CA GLY A 92 -12.95 -19.72 -1.38
C GLY A 92 -12.22 -18.56 -0.71
N LYS A 93 -11.60 -17.66 -1.50
CA LYS A 93 -11.03 -16.41 -0.98
C LYS A 93 -12.13 -15.41 -0.66
N LYS A 94 -11.84 -14.48 0.26
CA LYS A 94 -12.76 -13.39 0.60
C LYS A 94 -12.89 -12.41 -0.57
N ASN A 95 -14.07 -11.78 -0.68
CA ASN A 95 -14.38 -10.82 -1.74
C ASN A 95 -13.84 -9.43 -1.38
N PHE A 96 -12.94 -8.90 -2.21
CA PHE A 96 -12.35 -7.57 -2.01
C PHE A 96 -13.22 -6.45 -2.58
N SER A 97 -13.95 -6.69 -3.68
CA SER A 97 -14.77 -5.66 -4.34
C SER A 97 -15.90 -5.10 -3.47
N THR A 98 -16.30 -5.83 -2.42
CA THR A 98 -17.34 -5.42 -1.47
C THR A 98 -16.85 -4.54 -0.33
N LEU A 99 -15.53 -4.38 -0.18
CA LEU A 99 -14.92 -3.60 0.90
C LEU A 99 -14.97 -2.09 0.60
N GLN A 100 -15.15 -1.27 1.62
CA GLN A 100 -15.10 0.18 1.56
C GLN A 100 -13.74 0.68 1.08
N ILE A 101 -12.65 0.08 1.56
CA ILE A 101 -11.30 0.40 1.12
C ILE A 101 -11.14 0.17 -0.40
N CYS A 102 -11.87 -0.77 -0.99
CA CYS A 102 -11.91 -0.92 -2.44
C CYS A 102 -12.50 0.33 -3.09
N SER A 103 -13.68 0.80 -2.66
CA SER A 103 -14.30 2.05 -3.14
C SER A 103 -13.35 3.25 -3.01
N ILE A 104 -12.65 3.35 -1.86
CA ILE A 104 -11.69 4.41 -1.59
C ILE A 104 -10.57 4.44 -2.62
N ILE A 105 -10.05 3.28 -3.05
CA ILE A 105 -9.02 3.23 -4.10
C ILE A 105 -9.53 3.86 -5.40
N PHE A 106 -10.75 3.54 -5.82
CA PHE A 106 -11.34 4.15 -7.03
C PHE A 106 -11.58 5.64 -6.85
N GLU A 107 -12.11 6.08 -5.71
CA GLU A 107 -12.32 7.49 -5.39
C GLU A 107 -11.01 8.29 -5.41
N SER A 108 -9.93 7.74 -4.83
CA SER A 108 -8.60 8.34 -4.84
C SER A 108 -8.03 8.49 -6.24
N ILE A 109 -8.16 7.47 -7.08
CA ILE A 109 -7.69 7.54 -8.47
C ILE A 109 -8.48 8.59 -9.25
N ARG A 110 -9.79 8.71 -8.99
CA ARG A 110 -10.64 9.72 -9.64
C ARG A 110 -10.26 11.16 -9.28
N GLN A 111 -9.61 11.40 -8.14
CA GLN A 111 -9.08 12.72 -7.77
C GLN A 111 -7.85 13.11 -8.60
N MET A 112 -7.20 12.16 -9.28
CA MET A 112 -6.00 12.43 -10.06
C MET A 112 -6.40 12.86 -11.47
N LYS A 113 -6.06 14.09 -11.86
CA LYS A 113 -6.40 14.67 -13.18
C LYS A 113 -6.23 13.73 -14.39
N PRO A 114 -5.10 13.00 -14.57
CA PRO A 114 -4.94 12.11 -15.73
C PRO A 114 -5.81 10.84 -15.68
N PHE A 115 -6.37 10.48 -14.52
CA PHE A 115 -7.12 9.24 -14.32
C PHE A 115 -8.59 9.47 -13.92
N SER A 116 -9.05 10.73 -13.87
CA SER A 116 -10.38 11.09 -13.35
C SER A 116 -11.55 10.52 -14.14
N ALA A 117 -11.38 10.37 -15.46
CA ALA A 117 -12.39 9.85 -16.39
C ALA A 117 -12.14 8.40 -16.82
N VAL A 118 -11.19 7.70 -16.19
CA VAL A 118 -10.85 6.33 -16.54
C VAL A 118 -12.01 5.39 -16.12
N PRO A 119 -12.47 4.50 -17.02
CA PRO A 119 -13.49 3.51 -16.68
C PRO A 119 -13.03 2.56 -15.56
N ASN A 120 -13.96 2.08 -14.73
CA ASN A 120 -13.64 1.18 -13.62
C ASN A 120 -12.87 -0.07 -14.08
N VAL A 121 -13.21 -0.63 -15.25
CA VAL A 121 -12.54 -1.82 -15.81
C VAL A 121 -11.03 -1.63 -16.01
N GLU A 122 -10.60 -0.41 -16.36
CA GLU A 122 -9.18 -0.08 -16.56
C GLU A 122 -8.42 0.02 -15.23
N VAL A 123 -9.10 0.39 -14.14
CA VAL A 123 -8.54 0.39 -12.77
C VAL A 123 -8.56 -1.01 -12.17
N GLU A 124 -9.63 -1.78 -12.42
CA GLU A 124 -9.79 -3.15 -11.94
C GLU A 124 -8.71 -4.08 -12.46
N LYS A 125 -8.30 -3.92 -13.72
CA LYS A 125 -7.30 -4.79 -14.37
C LYS A 125 -5.96 -4.80 -13.60
N PRO A 126 -5.27 -3.66 -13.38
CA PRO A 126 -4.05 -3.65 -12.58
C PRO A 126 -4.29 -4.03 -11.12
N LEU A 127 -5.46 -3.74 -10.54
CA LEU A 127 -5.79 -4.12 -9.16
C LEU A 127 -5.90 -5.64 -8.99
N LYS A 128 -6.67 -6.30 -9.86
CA LYS A 128 -6.80 -7.77 -9.93
C LYS A 128 -5.44 -8.43 -10.16
N ASN A 129 -4.66 -7.91 -11.10
CA ASN A 129 -3.32 -8.42 -11.40
C ASN A 129 -2.39 -8.31 -10.18
N TRP A 130 -2.43 -7.18 -9.47
CA TRP A 130 -1.64 -6.99 -8.26
C TRP A 130 -1.99 -8.02 -7.18
N MET A 131 -3.28 -8.23 -6.91
CA MET A 131 -3.73 -9.22 -5.92
C MET A 131 -3.33 -10.64 -6.32
N ALA A 132 -3.52 -11.02 -7.58
CA ALA A 132 -3.21 -12.36 -8.09
C ALA A 132 -1.72 -12.71 -7.94
N GLN A 133 -0.84 -11.71 -7.99
CA GLN A 133 0.60 -11.88 -7.86
C GLN A 133 1.10 -11.94 -6.40
N ALA A 134 0.25 -11.73 -5.39
CA ALA A 134 0.67 -11.66 -3.98
C ALA A 134 1.47 -12.89 -3.53
N SER A 135 0.96 -14.10 -3.81
CA SER A 135 1.67 -15.35 -3.46
C SER A 135 3.04 -15.48 -4.15
N ASN A 136 3.17 -14.98 -5.38
CA ASN A 136 4.45 -14.99 -6.10
C ASN A 136 5.43 -13.97 -5.51
N ARG A 137 4.94 -12.82 -5.03
CA ARG A 137 5.77 -11.82 -4.36
C ARG A 137 6.31 -12.33 -3.02
N ILE A 138 5.50 -13.04 -2.24
CA ILE A 138 5.95 -13.69 -0.99
C ILE A 138 7.09 -14.66 -1.28
N LYS A 139 6.92 -15.57 -2.25
CA LYS A 139 7.95 -16.56 -2.63
C LYS A 139 9.28 -15.88 -3.00
N LYS A 140 9.23 -14.85 -3.85
CA LYS A 140 10.42 -14.08 -4.24
C LYS A 140 11.12 -13.39 -3.07
N THR A 141 10.35 -12.89 -2.10
CA THR A 141 10.91 -12.26 -0.89
C THR A 141 11.61 -13.29 0.00
N VAL A 142 11.04 -14.49 0.15
CA VAL A 142 11.66 -15.59 0.91
C VAL A 142 12.93 -16.08 0.23
N GLU A 143 12.88 -16.35 -1.09
CA GLU A 143 14.05 -16.79 -1.89
C GLU A 143 15.23 -15.81 -1.79
N LYS A 144 14.96 -14.50 -1.84
CA LYS A 144 16.01 -13.48 -1.67
C LYS A 144 16.66 -13.50 -0.29
N LYS A 145 15.89 -13.71 0.78
CA LYS A 145 16.43 -13.75 2.15
C LYS A 145 17.37 -14.93 2.37
N VAL A 146 17.02 -16.09 1.82
CA VAL A 146 17.85 -17.31 1.87
C VAL A 146 19.18 -17.12 1.13
N LEU A 147 19.16 -16.50 -0.05
CA LEU A 147 20.40 -16.23 -0.81
C LEU A 147 21.34 -15.25 -0.12
N THR A 148 20.82 -14.31 0.69
CA THR A 148 21.64 -13.33 1.42
C THR A 148 22.19 -13.82 2.75
N SER A 149 21.63 -14.89 3.33
CA SER A 149 22.18 -15.48 4.58
C SER A 149 23.40 -16.35 4.33
N ASP A 150 23.53 -16.93 3.13
CA ASP A 150 24.62 -17.85 2.80
C ASP A 150 25.94 -17.13 2.44
N THR A 151 25.90 -15.84 2.12
CA THR A 151 27.09 -15.05 1.76
C THR A 151 27.79 -14.35 2.94
N ASN A 152 27.21 -14.39 4.14
CA ASN A 152 27.78 -13.78 5.36
C ASN A 152 28.48 -14.79 6.30
N SER A 153 28.81 -15.98 5.80
CA SER A 153 29.60 -16.99 6.51
C SER A 153 30.85 -17.37 5.73
N ILE A 154 31.73 -16.39 5.48
CA ILE A 154 33.15 -16.62 5.15
C ILE A 154 33.97 -15.55 5.86
#